data_AF-A0A2V7FH74-F1
#
_entry.id   AF-A0A2V7FH74-F1
#
_cell.length_a   1.000
_cell.length_b   1.000
_cell.length_c   1.000
_cell.angle_alpha   90.00
_cell.angle_beta   90.00
_cell.angle_gamma   90.00
#
_symmetry.space_group_name_H-M   'P 1'
#
loop_
_entity.id
_entity.type
_entity.pdbx_description
1 polymer ?
#
loop_
_entity_poly.entity_id
_entity_poly.type
_entity_poly.pdbx_seq_one_letter_code
_entity_poly.pdbx_strand_id
1 'polypeptide(L)'
;ASLVTRGGIVGSELPQIRAQVLPLAAGDVVIFATDGIREGFSDGLQFEAPPQQLAEHILSQHGKGTDDALVLVARYRGGTRTSG
;
A
#
# COMPACT_ATOMS: atom_id res chain seq x y z
N ALA A 1 -3.96 -0.46 10.43
CA ALA A 1 -4.95 -1.38 9.84
C ALA A 1 -4.40 -1.92 8.53
N SER A 2 -4.75 -3.14 8.13
CA SER A 2 -4.36 -3.71 6.83
C SER A 2 -5.59 -4.07 6.01
N LEU A 3 -5.48 -3.95 4.69
CA LEU A 3 -6.49 -4.43 3.75
C LEU A 3 -6.25 -5.92 3.49
N VAL A 4 -7.33 -6.68 3.32
CA VAL A 4 -7.24 -8.11 2.99
C VAL A 4 -7.31 -8.26 1.47
N THR A 5 -6.24 -8.78 0.87
CA THR A 5 -6.23 -9.17 -0.54
C THR A 5 -7.08 -10.43 -0.74
N ARG A 6 -7.74 -10.53 -1.90
CA ARG A 6 -8.53 -11.70 -2.29
C ARG A 6 -8.04 -12.16 -3.64
N GLY A 7 -7.75 -13.45 -3.78
CA GLY A 7 -7.31 -14.02 -5.05
C GLY A 7 -8.38 -13.89 -6.13
N GLY A 8 -7.94 -13.77 -7.38
CA GLY A 8 -8.78 -13.60 -8.56
C GLY A 8 -8.03 -12.87 -9.66
N ILE A 9 -8.48 -13.00 -10.91
CA ILE A 9 -7.83 -12.40 -12.08
C ILE A 9 -8.83 -11.49 -12.79
N VAL A 10 -8.50 -10.21 -12.91
CA VAL A 10 -9.30 -9.25 -13.67
C VAL A 10 -9.35 -9.68 -15.14
N GLY A 11 -10.55 -9.77 -15.71
CA GLY A 11 -10.76 -10.27 -17.08
C GLY A 11 -10.82 -11.79 -17.22
N SER A 12 -10.73 -12.53 -16.11
CA SER A 12 -10.91 -13.99 -16.06
C SER A 12 -11.80 -14.33 -14.86
N GLU A 13 -11.31 -15.10 -13.90
CA GLU A 13 -12.04 -15.46 -12.68
C GLU A 13 -11.92 -14.37 -11.62
N LEU A 14 -12.85 -13.41 -11.67
CA LEU A 14 -12.99 -12.39 -10.63
C LEU A 14 -14.09 -12.80 -9.65
N PRO A 15 -13.75 -13.10 -8.38
CA PRO A 15 -14.77 -13.39 -7.37
C PRO A 15 -15.56 -12.12 -7.06
N GLN A 16 -16.66 -12.27 -6.31
CA GLN A 16 -17.46 -11.14 -5.85
C GLN A 16 -16.58 -10.09 -5.14
N ILE A 17 -16.52 -8.89 -5.70
CA ILE A 17 -15.75 -7.78 -5.17
C ILE A 17 -16.37 -7.33 -3.84
N ARG A 18 -15.54 -7.17 -2.82
CA ARG A 18 -15.95 -6.65 -1.50
C ARG A 18 -15.17 -5.39 -1.19
N ALA A 19 -15.89 -4.27 -1.07
CA ALA A 19 -15.28 -3.03 -0.62
C ALA A 19 -14.86 -3.13 0.85
N GLN A 20 -13.67 -2.63 1.17
CA GLN A 20 -13.26 -2.30 2.53
C GLN A 20 -13.15 -0.78 2.62
N VAL A 21 -13.80 -0.21 3.64
CA VAL A 21 -13.81 1.24 3.87
C VAL A 21 -13.12 1.48 5.20
N LEU A 22 -12.03 2.24 5.18
CA LEU A 22 -11.27 2.63 6.36
C LEU A 22 -11.22 4.16 6.43
N PRO A 23 -11.44 4.76 7.60
CA PRO A 23 -11.24 6.21 7.77
C PRO A 23 -9.75 6.54 7.63
N LEU A 24 -9.45 7.71 7.07
CA LEU A 24 -8.10 8.28 7.01
C LEU A 24 -8.06 9.63 7.73
N ALA A 25 -7.00 9.85 8.49
CA ALA A 25 -6.66 11.12 9.13
C ALA A 25 -5.44 11.75 8.45
N ALA A 26 -5.37 13.09 8.46
CA ALA A 26 -4.20 13.78 7.95
C ALA A 26 -2.94 13.30 8.69
N GLY A 27 -1.90 12.93 7.93
CA GLY A 27 -0.68 12.32 8.44
C GLY A 27 -0.58 10.82 8.15
N ASP A 28 -1.72 10.13 7.95
CA ASP A 28 -1.73 8.69 7.68
C ASP A 28 -0.90 8.34 6.43
N VAL A 29 -0.18 7.23 6.52
CA VAL A 29 0.60 6.67 5.42
C VAL A 29 -0.15 5.47 4.85
N VAL A 30 -0.39 5.50 3.54
CA VAL A 30 -1.00 4.41 2.78
C VAL A 30 0.07 3.77 1.92
N ILE A 31 0.20 2.45 2.04
CA ILE A 31 1.18 1.66 1.29
C ILE A 31 0.44 0.58 0.50
N PHE A 32 0.70 0.53 -0.81
CA PHE A 32 0.32 -0.60 -1.66
C PHE A 32 1.58 -1.29 -2.15
N ALA A 33 1.59 -2.61 -2.11
CA ALA A 33 2.73 -3.43 -2.52
C ALA A 33 2.22 -4.62 -3.33
N THR A 34 2.96 -5.01 -4.38
CA THR A 34 2.74 -6.29 -5.08
C THR A 34 3.28 -7.45 -4.24
N ASP A 35 2.94 -8.68 -4.63
CA ASP A 35 3.49 -9.91 -4.05
C ASP A 35 4.98 -10.12 -4.35
N GLY A 36 5.55 -9.37 -5.31
CA GLY A 36 7.00 -9.21 -5.45
C GLY A 36 7.69 -8.51 -4.27
N ILE A 37 6.96 -7.92 -3.32
CA ILE A 37 7.49 -7.40 -2.06
C ILE A 37 7.32 -8.45 -0.95
N ARG A 38 8.40 -8.74 -0.20
CA ARG A 38 8.37 -9.68 0.92
C ARG A 38 7.49 -9.14 2.06
N GLU A 39 6.70 -10.04 2.66
CA GLU A 39 5.89 -9.74 3.85
C GLU A 39 6.74 -9.20 5.01
N GLY A 40 6.10 -8.53 5.96
CA GLY A 40 6.78 -7.88 7.09
C GLY A 40 7.53 -6.60 6.72
N PHE A 41 7.41 -6.10 5.48
CA PHE A 41 8.06 -4.85 5.05
C PHE A 41 7.67 -3.62 5.88
N SER A 42 6.55 -3.69 6.62
CA SER A 42 6.08 -2.60 7.48
C SER A 42 6.74 -2.58 8.86
N ASP A 43 7.43 -3.65 9.24
CA ASP A 43 7.92 -3.83 10.59
C ASP A 43 9.12 -2.89 10.83
N GLY A 44 8.97 -1.95 11.77
CA GLY A 44 10.02 -0.99 12.10
C GLY A 44 10.18 0.17 11.11
N LEU A 45 9.26 0.35 10.15
CA LEU A 45 9.29 1.51 9.26
C LEU A 45 9.16 2.82 10.04
N GLN A 46 10.02 3.79 9.71
CA GLN A 46 9.94 5.15 10.22
C GLN A 46 8.88 5.95 9.44
N PHE A 47 7.60 5.81 9.79
CA PHE A 47 6.49 6.43 9.05
C PHE A 47 6.53 7.96 8.94
N GLU A 48 7.41 8.65 9.67
CA GLU A 48 7.65 10.10 9.54
C GLU A 48 8.52 10.47 8.33
N ALA A 49 9.25 9.51 7.75
CA ALA A 49 10.10 9.76 6.61
C ALA A 49 9.30 10.19 5.36
N PRO A 50 9.93 10.90 4.39
CA PRO A 50 9.29 11.22 3.12
C PRO A 50 8.78 9.96 2.41
N PRO A 51 7.58 9.99 1.79
CA PRO A 51 7.00 8.82 1.11
C PRO A 51 7.94 8.16 0.10
N GLN A 52 8.69 8.96 -0.67
CA GLN A 52 9.67 8.46 -1.63
C GLN A 52 10.77 7.64 -0.96
N GLN A 53 11.31 8.11 0.17
CA GLN A 53 12.37 7.39 0.89
C GLN A 53 11.85 6.09 1.49
N LEU A 54 10.60 6.08 1.97
CA LEU A 54 9.95 4.85 2.43
C LEU A 54 9.77 3.85 1.29
N ALA A 55 9.34 4.30 0.11
CA ALA A 55 9.19 3.44 -1.07
C ALA A 55 10.53 2.83 -1.49
N GLU A 56 11.59 3.62 -1.55
CA GLU A 56 12.95 3.17 -1.88
C GLU A 56 13.49 2.18 -0.84
N HIS A 57 13.28 2.46 0.45
CA HIS A 57 13.67 1.55 1.53
C HIS A 57 12.96 0.21 1.42
N ILE A 58 11.62 0.21 1.26
CA ILE A 58 10.83 -1.02 1.10
C ILE A 58 11.30 -1.80 -0.12
N LEU A 59 11.45 -1.14 -1.27
CA LEU A 59 11.84 -1.80 -2.51
C LEU A 59 13.25 -2.40 -2.42
N SER A 60 14.22 -1.66 -1.86
CA SER A 60 15.61 -2.12 -1.74
C SER A 60 15.80 -3.26 -0.73
N GLN A 61 15.07 -3.24 0.39
CA GLN A 61 15.25 -4.23 1.46
C GLN A 61 14.32 -5.44 1.32
N HIS A 62 13.14 -5.25 0.73
CA HIS A 62 12.08 -6.27 0.71
C HIS A 62 11.69 -6.73 -0.69
N GLY A 63 12.18 -6.09 -1.77
CA GLY A 63 11.98 -6.59 -3.13
C GLY A 63 12.53 -8.00 -3.30
N LYS A 64 11.70 -8.90 -3.85
CA LYS A 64 12.13 -10.26 -4.20
C LYS A 64 12.91 -10.17 -5.52
N GLY A 65 14.07 -10.82 -5.60
CA GLY A 65 14.82 -10.94 -6.85
C GLY A 65 14.26 -11.96 -7.84
N THR A 66 13.11 -12.57 -7.51
CA THR A 66 12.49 -13.67 -8.27
C THR A 66 11.16 -13.27 -8.89
N ASP A 67 10.73 -12.03 -8.71
CA ASP A 67 9.41 -11.54 -9.13
C ASP A 67 9.43 -10.02 -9.31
N ASP A 68 8.46 -9.48 -10.04
CA ASP A 68 8.36 -8.04 -10.27
C ASP A 68 7.84 -7.33 -9.01
N ALA A 69 8.65 -6.40 -8.49
CA ALA A 69 8.38 -5.70 -7.26
C ALA A 69 7.95 -4.25 -7.51
N LEU A 70 6.77 -3.88 -7.00
CA LEU A 70 6.27 -2.51 -7.02
C LEU A 70 5.73 -2.12 -5.64
N VAL A 71 6.06 -0.92 -5.21
CA VAL A 71 5.50 -0.31 -4.00
C VAL A 71 5.10 1.15 -4.27
N LEU A 72 3.92 1.52 -3.82
CA LEU A 72 3.44 2.90 -3.78
C LEU A 72 3.30 3.32 -2.32
N VAL A 73 3.91 4.45 -1.96
CA VAL A 73 3.75 5.06 -0.63
C VAL A 73 3.18 6.46 -0.79
N ALA A 74 2.09 6.74 -0.07
CA ALA A 74 1.45 8.06 -0.06
C ALA A 74 1.19 8.51 1.37
N ARG A 75 1.37 9.81 1.64
CA ARG A 75 0.93 10.43 2.89
C ARG A 75 -0.36 11.21 2.63
N TYR A 76 -1.43 10.83 3.31
CA TYR A 76 -2.68 11.55 3.22
C TYR A 76 -2.55 12.89 3.95
N ARG A 77 -2.75 14.00 3.22
CA ARG A 77 -2.60 15.35 3.78
C ARG A 77 -3.92 15.92 4.33
N GLY A 78 -4.98 15.14 4.31
CA GLY A 78 -6.34 15.65 4.49
C GLY A 78 -6.89 16.24 3.19
N GLY A 79 -8.20 16.41 3.15
CA GLY A 79 -8.90 17.24 2.17
C GLY A 79 -9.96 18.05 2.91
N THR A 80 -10.09 19.33 2.57
CA THR A 80 -11.33 20.04 2.87
C THR A 80 -12.42 19.37 2.04
N ARG A 81 -13.48 18.89 2.68
CA ARG A 81 -14.68 18.49 1.95
C ARG A 81 -15.26 19.77 1.33
N THR A 82 -14.86 20.10 0.11
CA THR A 82 -15.65 21.03 -0.70
C THR A 82 -16.91 20.28 -1.08
N SER A 83 -17.97 20.47 -0.28
CA SER A 83 -19.33 20.16 -0.68
C SER A 83 -19.59 20.94 -1.97
N GLY A 84 -19.76 20.23 -3.08
CA GLY A 84 -20.31 20.74 -4.33
C GLY A 84 -21.65 20.06 -4.58
#